data_AF-A0A550C583-F1
#
_entry.id   AF-A0A550C583-F1
#
_cell.length_a   1.000
_cell.length_b   1.000
_cell.length_c   1.000
_cell.angle_alpha   90.00
_cell.angle_beta   90.00
_cell.angle_gamma   90.00
#
_symmetry.space_group_name_H-M   'P 1'
#
loop_
_entity.id
_entity.type
_entity.pdbx_description
1 polymer ?
#
loop_
_entity_poly.entity_id
_entity_poly.type
_entity_poly.pdbx_seq_one_letter_code
_entity_poly.pdbx_strand_id
1 'polypeptide(L)'
;MEGLDEKQIKMARRRKREQEREREIEQSGGKPSLELQLVPYLKKGESVLEALQRLGAAAKKKGHKSGNSMQVDKPPAAPSAVEIITHLASNIMSFGDVDVYSRTYEELVRSVRSSGLVEPNWDPPSADVKYEYKWDMPGTGAPEQTFGPFSEEEMKSWYKAQYFGQYGEKVKVRPAGGEWSDWDDVIQ
;
A
#
# COMPACT_ATOMS: atom_id res chain seq x y z
N MET A 1 16.51 6.79 57.95
CA MET A 1 15.40 5.94 57.45
C MET A 1 14.97 6.44 56.06
N GLU A 2 15.94 6.78 55.18
CA GLU A 2 15.69 7.64 54.01
C GLU A 2 15.80 6.93 52.64
N GLY A 3 16.26 5.68 52.59
CA GLY A 3 16.45 4.95 51.32
C GLY A 3 15.19 4.34 50.70
N LEU A 4 14.04 4.45 51.36
CA LEU A 4 12.76 3.89 50.88
C LEU A 4 12.05 4.85 49.90
N ASP A 5 12.25 6.16 50.04
CA ASP A 5 11.57 7.20 49.25
C ASP A 5 12.08 7.28 47.80
N GLU A 6 13.40 7.21 47.58
CA GLU A 6 13.98 7.20 46.22
C GLU A 6 13.53 5.98 45.39
N LYS A 7 13.39 4.81 46.01
CA LYS A 7 12.88 3.60 45.33
C LYS A 7 11.41 3.74 44.98
N GLN A 8 10.59 4.34 45.86
CA GLN A 8 9.18 4.61 45.62
C GLN A 8 8.99 5.60 44.47
N ILE A 9 9.76 6.69 44.44
CA ILE A 9 9.72 7.71 43.38
C ILE A 9 10.16 7.12 42.03
N LYS A 10 11.19 6.26 42.02
CA LYS A 10 11.66 5.59 40.80
C LYS A 10 10.64 4.58 40.27
N MET A 11 9.99 3.80 41.14
CA MET A 11 8.90 2.91 40.74
C MET A 11 7.66 3.66 40.25
N ALA A 12 7.31 4.78 40.89
CA ALA A 12 6.19 5.63 40.47
C ALA A 12 6.42 6.25 39.09
N ARG A 13 7.64 6.75 38.81
CA ARG A 13 8.03 7.22 37.46
C ARG A 13 7.97 6.11 36.42
N ARG A 14 8.42 4.90 36.75
CA ARG A 14 8.40 3.76 35.83
C ARG A 14 6.97 3.30 35.53
N ARG A 15 6.11 3.18 36.55
CA ARG A 15 4.68 2.87 36.36
C ARG A 15 3.98 3.94 35.55
N LYS A 16 4.23 5.24 35.81
CA LYS A 16 3.63 6.33 35.03
C LYS A 16 4.07 6.27 33.56
N ARG A 17 5.35 5.96 33.30
CA ARG A 17 5.89 5.84 31.94
C ARG A 17 5.38 4.59 31.20
N GLU A 18 5.17 3.49 31.91
CA GLU A 18 4.50 2.29 31.36
C GLU A 18 3.03 2.58 31.07
N GLN A 19 2.31 3.24 31.99
CA GLN A 19 0.90 3.60 31.79
C GLN A 19 0.69 4.64 30.68
N GLU A 20 1.64 5.57 30.51
CA GLU A 20 1.62 6.56 29.43
C GLU A 20 1.90 5.89 28.07
N ARG A 21 2.85 4.96 28.01
CA ARG A 21 3.06 4.10 26.82
C ARG A 21 1.85 3.25 26.50
N GLU A 22 1.22 2.63 27.50
CA GLU A 22 0.05 1.76 27.34
C GLU A 22 -1.15 2.57 26.84
N ARG A 23 -1.35 3.79 27.37
CA ARG A 23 -2.36 4.73 26.87
C ARG A 23 -2.06 5.26 25.48
N GLU A 24 -0.79 5.50 25.12
CA GLU A 24 -0.42 5.86 23.74
C GLU A 24 -0.70 4.71 22.77
N ILE A 25 -0.44 3.47 23.16
CA ILE A 25 -0.78 2.26 22.39
C ILE A 25 -2.30 2.16 22.20
N GLU A 26 -3.09 2.36 23.25
CA GLU A 26 -4.56 2.36 23.18
C GLU A 26 -5.10 3.52 22.34
N GLN A 27 -4.54 4.73 22.46
CA GLN A 27 -5.01 5.92 21.72
C GLN A 27 -4.64 5.90 20.24
N SER A 28 -3.56 5.20 19.86
CA SER A 28 -3.15 5.05 18.46
C SER A 28 -3.79 3.83 17.76
N GLY A 29 -4.57 3.02 18.49
CA GLY A 29 -5.14 1.76 17.98
C GLY A 29 -4.12 0.63 17.86
N GLY A 30 -2.93 0.80 18.46
CA GLY A 30 -1.83 -0.16 18.49
C GLY A 30 -1.21 -0.48 17.14
N LYS A 31 -0.36 -1.52 17.13
CA LYS A 31 0.21 -2.14 15.92
C LYS A 31 -0.81 -2.32 14.77
N PRO A 32 -2.01 -2.91 15.00
CA PRO A 32 -2.90 -3.22 13.88
C PRO A 32 -3.49 -1.97 13.20
N SER A 33 -3.57 -0.83 13.89
CA SER A 33 -3.96 0.45 13.28
C SER A 33 -2.90 0.97 12.30
N LEU A 34 -1.61 0.76 12.60
CA LEU A 34 -0.53 1.09 11.69
C LEU A 34 -0.47 0.13 10.51
N GLU A 35 -0.69 -1.17 10.75
CA GLU A 35 -0.83 -2.15 9.67
C GLU A 35 -1.99 -1.79 8.74
N LEU A 36 -3.14 -1.36 9.30
CA LEU A 36 -4.30 -0.89 8.53
C LEU A 36 -3.95 0.29 7.62
N GLN A 37 -3.16 1.25 8.12
CA GLN A 37 -2.70 2.39 7.33
C GLN A 37 -1.64 2.02 6.31
N LEU A 38 -0.86 0.95 6.55
CA LEU A 38 0.20 0.49 5.66
C LEU A 38 -0.33 -0.30 4.47
N VAL A 39 -1.34 -1.15 4.71
CA VAL A 39 -2.00 -2.00 3.71
C VAL A 39 -2.37 -1.28 2.41
N PRO A 40 -2.92 -0.05 2.40
CA PRO A 40 -3.26 0.64 1.15
C PRO A 40 -2.10 1.08 0.28
N TYR A 41 -0.88 1.10 0.80
CA TYR A 41 0.30 1.43 0.01
C TYR A 41 0.93 0.20 -0.66
N LEU A 42 0.47 -1.01 -0.31
CA LEU A 42 0.96 -2.29 -0.77
C LEU A 42 0.05 -2.87 -1.86
N LYS A 43 0.62 -3.54 -2.87
CA LYS A 43 -0.17 -4.39 -3.79
C LYS A 43 -0.35 -5.78 -3.17
N LYS A 44 -1.38 -6.50 -3.64
CA LYS A 44 -1.60 -7.91 -3.27
C LYS A 44 -0.36 -8.72 -3.71
N GLY A 45 0.14 -9.57 -2.82
CA GLY A 45 1.33 -10.41 -3.07
C GLY A 45 2.70 -9.73 -2.90
N GLU A 46 2.78 -8.40 -2.72
CA GLU A 46 4.06 -7.72 -2.44
C GLU A 46 4.36 -7.67 -0.92
N SER A 47 5.65 -7.76 -0.58
CA SER A 47 6.15 -7.39 0.75
C SER A 47 6.34 -5.87 0.91
N VAL A 48 6.46 -5.40 2.14
CA VAL A 48 6.76 -3.99 2.45
C VAL A 48 8.04 -3.51 1.75
N LEU A 49 9.06 -4.36 1.71
CA LEU A 49 10.33 -4.04 1.05
C LEU A 49 10.20 -3.97 -0.47
N GLU A 50 9.44 -4.88 -1.10
CA GLU A 50 9.16 -4.84 -2.54
C GLU A 50 8.34 -3.62 -2.94
N ALA A 51 7.35 -3.23 -2.13
CA ALA A 51 6.59 -2.00 -2.35
C ALA A 51 7.47 -0.75 -2.25
N LEU A 52 8.39 -0.70 -1.28
CA LEU A 52 9.38 0.36 -1.17
C LEU A 52 10.30 0.42 -2.40
N GLN A 53 10.75 -0.74 -2.90
CA GLN A 53 11.56 -0.82 -4.12
C GLN A 53 10.81 -0.33 -5.35
N ARG A 54 9.55 -0.76 -5.53
CA ARG A 54 8.68 -0.32 -6.65
C ARG A 54 8.43 1.18 -6.60
N LEU A 55 8.06 1.71 -5.43
CA LEU A 55 7.82 3.14 -5.24
C LEU A 55 9.09 3.98 -5.40
N GLY A 56 10.23 3.48 -4.91
CA GLY A 56 11.54 4.09 -5.11
C GLY A 56 11.98 4.12 -6.58
N ALA A 57 11.71 3.05 -7.34
CA ALA A 57 11.98 3.00 -8.78
C ALA A 57 11.09 3.97 -9.56
N ALA A 58 9.81 4.09 -9.20
CA ALA A 58 8.87 5.05 -9.78
C ALA A 58 9.29 6.51 -9.51
N ALA A 59 9.82 6.80 -8.33
CA ALA A 59 10.36 8.12 -7.98
C ALA A 59 11.61 8.47 -8.83
N LYS A 60 12.52 7.51 -9.07
CA LYS A 60 13.70 7.73 -9.93
C LYS A 60 13.35 7.93 -11.39
N LYS A 61 12.36 7.21 -11.94
CA LYS A 61 11.94 7.37 -13.35
C LYS A 61 11.39 8.78 -13.66
N LYS A 62 10.77 9.47 -12.69
CA LYS A 62 10.34 10.87 -12.86
C LYS A 62 11.49 11.89 -12.84
N GLY A 63 12.69 11.49 -12.43
CA GLY A 63 13.86 12.38 -12.30
C GLY A 63 14.75 12.51 -13.54
N HIS A 64 14.55 11.71 -14.59
CA HIS A 64 15.48 11.64 -15.74
C HIS A 64 14.97 12.29 -17.04
N LYS A 65 14.06 13.26 -16.95
CA LYS A 65 13.79 14.25 -18.00
C LYS A 65 13.63 15.65 -17.41
N SER A 66 14.70 16.22 -16.86
CA SER A 66 14.91 17.67 -16.93
C SER A 66 16.35 17.99 -16.56
N GLY A 67 17.07 18.57 -17.50
CA GLY A 67 18.42 19.05 -17.27
C GLY A 67 18.44 20.21 -16.28
N ASN A 68 19.51 20.23 -15.48
CA ASN A 68 20.17 21.43 -14.98
C ASN A 68 19.29 22.54 -14.37
N SER A 69 18.97 22.41 -13.08
CA SER A 69 18.90 23.59 -12.19
C SER A 69 19.13 23.19 -10.74
N MET A 70 20.12 23.84 -10.12
CA MET A 70 20.12 24.07 -8.68
C MET A 70 18.84 24.83 -8.34
N GLN A 71 17.88 24.18 -7.68
CA GLN A 71 16.86 24.88 -6.89
C GLN A 71 17.06 24.45 -5.43
N VAL A 72 17.76 25.32 -4.71
CA VAL A 72 17.60 25.52 -3.27
C VAL A 72 16.15 25.97 -3.04
N ASP A 73 15.52 25.46 -1.97
CA ASP A 73 14.11 25.68 -1.59
C ASP A 73 13.03 25.00 -2.46
N LYS A 74 12.81 23.69 -2.20
CA LYS A 74 11.50 23.07 -2.43
C LYS A 74 10.83 22.89 -1.07
N PRO A 75 9.63 23.47 -0.82
CA PRO A 75 8.87 23.21 0.41
C PRO A 75 8.67 21.70 0.57
N PRO A 76 8.55 21.16 1.81
CA PRO A 76 8.54 19.72 2.04
C PRO A 76 7.50 19.09 1.12
N ALA A 77 7.98 18.40 0.08
CA ALA A 77 7.12 17.67 -0.82
C ALA A 77 6.31 16.73 0.07
N ALA A 78 4.98 16.69 -0.14
CA ALA A 78 4.10 15.82 0.62
C ALA A 78 4.77 14.45 0.82
N PRO A 79 4.80 13.92 2.05
CA PRO A 79 5.62 12.76 2.39
C PRO A 79 5.33 11.68 1.35
N SER A 80 6.37 11.31 0.62
CA SER A 80 6.25 10.33 -0.45
C SER A 80 5.70 9.03 0.15
N ALA A 81 5.00 8.24 -0.65
CA ALA A 81 4.50 6.94 -0.18
C ALA A 81 5.62 6.08 0.44
N VAL A 82 6.87 6.24 -0.04
CA VAL A 82 8.07 5.64 0.53
C VAL A 82 8.32 6.09 1.97
N GLU A 83 8.27 7.40 2.24
CA GLU A 83 8.45 7.96 3.58
C GLU A 83 7.32 7.51 4.52
N ILE A 84 6.07 7.54 4.06
CA ILE A 84 4.91 7.09 4.85
C ILE A 84 5.07 5.61 5.22
N ILE A 85 5.36 4.73 4.25
CA ILE A 85 5.61 3.31 4.51
C ILE A 85 6.76 3.13 5.51
N THR A 86 7.86 3.85 5.33
CA THR A 86 9.04 3.74 6.20
C THR A 86 8.72 4.19 7.63
N HIS A 87 8.01 5.30 7.79
CA HIS A 87 7.58 5.79 9.10
C HIS A 87 6.61 4.83 9.79
N LEU A 88 5.62 4.29 9.06
CA LEU A 88 4.69 3.29 9.59
C LEU A 88 5.43 2.00 9.99
N ALA A 89 6.36 1.53 9.17
CA ALA A 89 7.18 0.35 9.46
C ALA A 89 8.08 0.57 10.69
N SER A 90 8.73 1.73 10.83
CA SER A 90 9.52 2.07 12.02
C SER A 90 8.68 2.12 13.30
N ASN A 91 7.44 2.61 13.21
CA ASN A 91 6.52 2.61 14.34
C ASN A 91 6.11 1.17 14.71
N ILE A 92 5.77 0.33 13.73
CA ILE A 92 5.47 -1.10 13.95
C ILE A 92 6.67 -1.83 14.57
N MET A 93 7.89 -1.56 14.10
CA MET A 93 9.11 -2.14 14.66
C MET A 93 9.34 -1.70 16.12
N SER A 94 8.98 -0.46 16.47
CA SER A 94 9.04 0.03 17.85
C SER A 94 8.06 -0.69 18.79
N PHE A 95 7.00 -1.29 18.25
CA PHE A 95 6.09 -2.18 18.99
C PHE A 95 6.63 -3.62 19.14
N GLY A 96 7.79 -3.94 18.55
CA GLY A 96 8.48 -5.22 18.69
C GLY A 96 8.47 -6.13 17.46
N ASP A 97 7.82 -5.71 16.37
CA ASP A 97 7.77 -6.47 15.11
C ASP A 97 8.93 -6.10 14.18
N VAL A 98 10.05 -6.81 14.35
CA VAL A 98 11.25 -6.62 13.52
C VAL A 98 11.06 -7.07 12.08
N ASP A 99 10.17 -8.04 11.84
CA ASP A 99 9.91 -8.63 10.52
C ASP A 99 8.96 -7.81 9.63
N VAL A 100 8.58 -6.59 10.05
CA VAL A 100 7.61 -5.76 9.31
C VAL A 100 7.97 -5.55 7.84
N TYR A 101 9.26 -5.43 7.50
CA TYR A 101 9.72 -5.23 6.13
C TYR A 101 9.53 -6.47 5.24
N SER A 102 9.59 -7.66 5.84
CA SER A 102 9.43 -8.95 5.16
C SER A 102 7.97 -9.40 5.10
N ARG A 103 7.08 -8.78 5.88
CA ARG A 103 5.66 -9.12 5.87
C ARG A 103 5.03 -8.79 4.51
N THR A 104 4.22 -9.73 4.05
CA THR A 104 3.41 -9.58 2.85
C THR A 104 2.12 -8.82 3.13
N TYR A 105 1.52 -8.25 2.08
CA TYR A 105 0.19 -7.67 2.15
C TYR A 105 -0.82 -8.60 2.85
N GLU A 106 -0.85 -9.88 2.49
CA GLU A 106 -1.80 -10.84 3.06
C GLU A 106 -1.61 -11.06 4.57
N GLU A 107 -0.37 -11.09 5.03
CA GLU A 107 -0.06 -11.23 6.46
C GLU A 107 -0.50 -10.03 7.26
N LEU A 108 -0.28 -8.82 6.75
CA LEU A 108 -0.75 -7.58 7.36
C LEU A 108 -2.28 -7.58 7.43
N VAL A 109 -2.96 -7.98 6.36
CA VAL A 109 -4.42 -8.07 6.32
C VAL A 109 -4.97 -9.11 7.29
N ARG A 110 -4.34 -10.28 7.38
CA ARG A 110 -4.71 -11.30 8.38
C ARG A 110 -4.49 -10.78 9.80
N SER A 111 -3.38 -10.09 10.06
CA SER A 111 -3.09 -9.46 11.36
C SER A 111 -4.18 -8.45 11.72
N VAL A 112 -4.53 -7.54 10.81
CA VAL A 112 -5.58 -6.55 11.00
C VAL A 112 -6.96 -7.20 11.20
N ARG A 113 -7.32 -8.23 10.43
CA ARG A 113 -8.57 -9.00 10.63
C ARG A 113 -8.60 -9.71 11.98
N SER A 114 -7.48 -10.32 12.39
CA SER A 114 -7.37 -11.01 13.69
C SER A 114 -7.45 -10.04 14.87
N SER A 115 -7.07 -8.77 14.66
CA SER A 115 -7.13 -7.73 15.69
C SER A 115 -8.56 -7.23 15.97
N GLY A 116 -9.52 -7.53 15.08
CA GLY A 116 -10.90 -7.08 15.22
C GLY A 116 -11.13 -5.59 14.92
N LEU A 117 -10.13 -4.86 14.41
CA LEU A 117 -10.29 -3.48 13.95
C LEU A 117 -11.19 -3.34 12.72
N VAL A 118 -11.33 -4.42 11.95
CA VAL A 118 -12.07 -4.45 10.68
C VAL A 118 -12.95 -5.69 10.63
N GLU A 119 -13.97 -5.66 9.78
CA GLU A 119 -14.87 -6.80 9.59
C GLU A 119 -14.13 -8.02 9.02
N PRO A 120 -14.56 -9.27 9.32
CA PRO A 120 -13.92 -10.48 8.81
C PRO A 120 -13.86 -10.56 7.28
N ASN A 121 -14.84 -9.95 6.61
CA ASN A 121 -14.94 -9.89 5.15
C ASN A 121 -14.46 -8.56 4.57
N TRP A 122 -13.76 -7.74 5.34
CA TRP A 122 -13.21 -6.47 4.87
C TRP A 122 -12.10 -6.73 3.84
N ASP A 123 -12.33 -6.30 2.60
CA ASP A 123 -11.29 -6.24 1.56
C ASP A 123 -10.57 -4.89 1.68
N PRO A 124 -9.26 -4.89 1.99
CA PRO A 124 -8.53 -3.65 2.14
C PRO A 124 -8.42 -2.93 0.80
N PRO A 125 -8.44 -1.59 0.79
CA PRO A 125 -8.11 -0.83 -0.41
C PRO A 125 -6.63 -1.04 -0.73
N SER A 126 -6.28 -2.03 -1.55
CA SER A 126 -4.89 -2.21 -2.02
C SER A 126 -4.47 -1.04 -2.89
N ALA A 127 -3.17 -0.82 -3.05
CA ALA A 127 -2.61 -0.03 -4.15
C ALA A 127 -2.84 -0.70 -5.53
N ASP A 128 -3.75 -1.67 -5.59
CA ASP A 128 -4.07 -2.42 -6.78
C ASP A 128 -4.88 -1.50 -7.70
N VAL A 129 -4.25 -1.13 -8.81
CA VAL A 129 -4.89 -0.35 -9.84
C VAL A 129 -5.99 -1.23 -10.42
N LYS A 130 -7.23 -0.86 -10.14
CA LYS A 130 -8.39 -1.47 -10.79
C LYS A 130 -8.37 -1.05 -12.26
N TYR A 131 -8.56 -1.98 -13.17
CA TYR A 131 -8.65 -1.73 -14.59
C TYR A 131 -10.06 -2.07 -15.10
N GLU A 132 -10.48 -1.37 -16.13
CA GLU A 132 -11.71 -1.63 -16.87
C GLU A 132 -11.35 -1.91 -18.32
N TYR A 133 -11.98 -2.90 -18.94
CA TYR A 133 -11.79 -3.20 -20.36
C TYR A 133 -13.11 -3.12 -21.13
N LYS A 134 -13.02 -2.82 -22.42
CA LYS A 134 -14.13 -2.89 -23.36
C LYS A 134 -13.68 -3.63 -24.62
N TRP A 135 -14.59 -4.40 -25.21
CA TRP A 135 -14.33 -5.06 -26.48
C TRP A 135 -14.38 -4.04 -27.63
N ASP A 136 -13.33 -4.03 -28.46
CA ASP A 136 -13.23 -3.19 -29.66
C ASP A 136 -13.25 -4.11 -30.89
N MET A 137 -14.34 -4.87 -31.04
CA MET A 137 -14.54 -5.73 -32.22
C MET A 137 -15.51 -5.05 -33.20
N PRO A 138 -15.04 -4.53 -34.34
CA PRO A 138 -15.92 -3.96 -35.36
C PRO A 138 -16.72 -5.09 -36.03
N GLY A 139 -18.05 -5.06 -35.86
CA GLY A 139 -18.99 -5.93 -36.59
C GLY A 139 -19.81 -6.92 -35.76
N THR A 140 -19.55 -7.08 -34.46
CA THR A 140 -20.27 -8.07 -33.63
C THR A 140 -21.52 -7.54 -32.94
N GLY A 141 -21.87 -6.25 -33.09
CA GLY A 141 -23.00 -5.65 -32.36
C GLY A 141 -22.88 -5.81 -30.84
N ALA A 142 -21.67 -6.07 -30.34
CA ALA A 142 -21.42 -6.18 -28.91
C ALA A 142 -21.73 -4.80 -28.31
N PRO A 143 -22.55 -4.74 -27.24
CA PRO A 143 -22.79 -3.48 -26.57
C PRO A 143 -21.44 -2.89 -26.15
N GLU A 144 -21.32 -1.57 -26.08
CA GLU A 144 -20.21 -0.83 -25.45
C GLU A 144 -20.19 -1.10 -23.92
N GLN A 145 -20.23 -2.37 -23.56
CA GLN A 145 -20.27 -2.87 -22.21
C GLN A 145 -18.85 -2.80 -21.69
N THR A 146 -18.67 -1.89 -20.74
CA THR A 146 -17.45 -1.81 -19.96
C THR A 146 -17.47 -2.92 -18.93
N PHE A 147 -16.43 -3.75 -18.94
CA PHE A 147 -16.20 -4.83 -18.00
C PHE A 147 -15.15 -4.36 -16.99
N GLY A 148 -15.56 -4.21 -15.74
CA GLY A 148 -14.68 -3.85 -14.64
C GLY A 148 -15.47 -3.63 -13.36
N PRO A 149 -14.80 -3.33 -12.24
CA PRO A 149 -13.35 -3.19 -12.07
C PRO A 149 -12.62 -4.52 -11.78
N PHE A 150 -11.52 -4.79 -12.50
CA PHE A 150 -10.67 -5.97 -12.31
C PHE A 150 -9.24 -5.62 -11.90
N SER A 151 -8.55 -6.50 -11.19
CA SER A 151 -7.14 -6.31 -10.82
C SER A 151 -6.17 -6.48 -12.00
N GLU A 152 -4.95 -5.93 -11.88
CA GLU A 152 -3.87 -6.10 -12.88
C GLU A 152 -3.60 -7.60 -13.17
N GLU A 153 -3.66 -8.42 -12.12
CA GLU A 153 -3.41 -9.86 -12.18
C GLU A 153 -4.50 -10.62 -12.96
N GLU A 154 -5.77 -10.24 -12.78
CA GLU A 154 -6.91 -10.82 -13.51
C GLU A 154 -6.82 -10.45 -14.99
N MET A 155 -6.54 -9.18 -15.27
CA MET A 155 -6.28 -8.70 -16.61
C MET A 155 -5.15 -9.50 -17.28
N LYS A 156 -3.99 -9.63 -16.61
CA LYS A 156 -2.85 -10.42 -17.13
C LYS A 156 -3.22 -11.89 -17.33
N SER A 157 -4.09 -12.44 -16.50
CA SER A 157 -4.57 -13.82 -16.63
C SER A 157 -5.42 -14.02 -17.88
N TRP A 158 -6.31 -13.08 -18.20
CA TRP A 158 -7.09 -13.12 -19.45
C TRP A 158 -6.24 -12.92 -20.69
N TYR A 159 -5.22 -12.06 -20.62
CA TYR A 159 -4.23 -11.92 -21.69
C TYR A 159 -3.43 -13.22 -21.92
N LYS A 160 -2.94 -13.85 -20.84
CA LYS A 160 -2.26 -15.17 -20.90
C LYS A 160 -3.17 -16.26 -21.46
N ALA A 161 -4.46 -16.22 -21.13
CA ALA A 161 -5.46 -17.12 -21.67
C ALA A 161 -5.94 -16.73 -23.08
N GLN A 162 -5.34 -15.71 -23.70
CA GLN A 162 -5.58 -15.25 -25.08
C GLN A 162 -7.03 -14.80 -25.35
N TYR A 163 -7.79 -14.46 -24.30
CA TYR A 163 -9.15 -13.92 -24.44
C TYR A 163 -9.16 -12.62 -25.23
N PHE A 164 -8.16 -11.78 -25.02
CA PHE A 164 -8.03 -10.45 -25.66
C PHE A 164 -7.39 -10.49 -27.06
N GLY A 165 -7.12 -11.68 -27.59
CA GLY A 165 -6.30 -11.87 -28.79
C GLY A 165 -4.82 -12.00 -28.45
N GLN A 166 -4.04 -12.41 -29.44
CA GLN A 166 -2.61 -12.74 -29.26
C GLN A 166 -1.77 -11.54 -28.77
N TYR A 167 -2.22 -10.33 -29.08
CA TYR A 167 -1.59 -9.06 -28.68
C TYR A 167 -2.55 -8.10 -27.96
N GLY A 168 -3.71 -8.56 -27.50
CA GLY A 168 -4.70 -7.67 -26.86
C GLY A 168 -5.48 -6.77 -27.83
N GLU A 169 -5.34 -7.00 -29.14
CA GLU A 169 -5.92 -6.18 -30.24
C GLU A 169 -7.46 -6.13 -30.25
N LYS A 170 -8.12 -7.00 -29.47
CA LYS A 170 -9.59 -7.07 -29.44
C LYS A 170 -10.21 -6.29 -28.29
N VAL A 171 -9.39 -5.68 -27.42
CA VAL A 171 -9.88 -4.93 -26.25
C VAL A 171 -9.13 -3.62 -26.07
N LYS A 172 -9.85 -2.63 -25.53
CA LYS A 172 -9.25 -1.42 -24.97
C LYS A 172 -9.34 -1.49 -23.45
N VAL A 173 -8.28 -1.12 -22.77
CA VAL A 173 -8.19 -1.13 -21.31
C VAL A 173 -7.95 0.28 -20.79
N ARG A 174 -8.44 0.56 -19.58
CA ARG A 174 -8.13 1.79 -18.85
C ARG A 174 -7.85 1.47 -17.39
N PRO A 175 -6.90 2.16 -16.73
CA PRO A 175 -6.88 2.20 -15.28
C PRO A 175 -8.14 2.94 -14.79
N ALA A 176 -8.72 2.54 -13.66
CA ALA A 176 -9.98 3.06 -13.16
C ALA A 176 -9.92 4.59 -13.03
N GLY A 177 -10.72 5.28 -13.85
CA GLY A 177 -10.73 6.75 -13.96
C GLY A 177 -9.74 7.37 -14.96
N GLY A 178 -9.04 6.55 -15.75
CA GLY A 178 -8.10 6.98 -16.81
C GLY A 178 -8.67 6.92 -18.22
N GLU A 179 -7.82 7.22 -19.20
CA GLU A 179 -8.14 7.20 -20.63
C GLU A 179 -8.10 5.76 -21.18
N TRP A 180 -8.90 5.49 -22.21
CA TRP A 180 -8.90 4.21 -22.92
C TRP A 180 -7.66 4.11 -23.81
N SER A 181 -6.81 3.13 -23.53
CA SER A 181 -5.61 2.84 -24.29
C SER A 181 -5.56 1.36 -24.69
N ASP A 182 -4.65 1.04 -25.61
CA ASP A 182 -4.38 -0.33 -26.01
C ASP A 182 -3.76 -1.13 -24.84
N TRP A 183 -3.99 -2.44 -24.83
CA TRP A 183 -3.47 -3.35 -23.80
C TRP A 183 -1.96 -3.17 -23.55
N ASP A 184 -1.17 -3.09 -24.63
CA ASP A 184 0.29 -2.94 -24.59
C ASP A 184 0.77 -1.63 -23.95
N ASP A 185 -0.04 -0.57 -24.06
CA ASP A 185 0.29 0.76 -23.53
C ASP A 185 -0.03 0.89 -22.03
N VAL A 186 -1.04 0.14 -21.56
CA VAL A 186 -1.55 0.24 -20.18
C VAL A 186 -0.97 -0.82 -19.24
N ILE A 187 -0.81 -2.06 -19.71
CA ILE A 187 -0.37 -3.19 -18.88
C ILE A 187 0.89 -3.80 -19.49
N GLN A 188 2.06 -3.40 -18.97
CA GLN A 188 3.35 -4.03 -19.23
C GLN A 188 3.65 -5.21 -18.28
#